data_AF-A0A5B6VBD7-F1
#
_entry.id   AF-A0A5B6VBD7-F1
#
_cell.length_a   1.000
_cell.length_b   1.000
_cell.length_c   1.000
_cell.angle_alpha   90.00
_cell.angle_beta   90.00
_cell.angle_gamma   90.00
#
_symmetry.space_group_name_H-M   'P 1'
#
loop_
_entity.id
_entity.type
_entity.pdbx_description
1 polymer ?
#
loop_
_entity_poly.entity_id
_entity_poly.type
_entity_poly.pdbx_seq_one_letter_code
_entity_poly.pdbx_strand_id
1 'polypeptide(L)'
;MEFLQTNLNAQPPPPPPIPRSVLVALQGMEFVRMNKPPIDKIRKYGAEYFRANMDDEPDRAEFWLEISIRVFDELSCTPDECLKCAISLLRDSAYHWWNTLVSVVPRERVTWEFFQKEF
;
A
#
# COMPACT_ATOMS: atom_id res chain seq x y z
N MET A 1 -40.65 24.64 51.15
CA MET A 1 -40.40 23.33 51.79
C MET A 1 -40.88 22.27 50.83
N GLU A 2 -39.95 21.64 50.12
CA GLU A 2 -39.94 20.22 49.72
C GLU A 2 -38.69 20.02 48.86
N PHE A 3 -37.94 18.98 49.20
CA PHE A 3 -36.53 18.78 48.93
C PHE A 3 -36.35 17.53 48.06
N LEU A 4 -35.37 17.56 47.14
CA LEU A 4 -34.61 16.42 46.58
C LEU A 4 -35.40 15.52 45.59
N GLN A 5 -34.83 14.95 44.53
CA GLN A 5 -33.49 14.42 44.34
C GLN A 5 -32.99 14.59 42.89
N THR A 6 -31.78 15.11 42.75
CA THR A 6 -30.89 14.85 41.62
C THR A 6 -30.60 13.35 41.54
N ASN A 7 -31.05 12.68 40.48
CA ASN A 7 -30.54 11.35 40.13
C ASN A 7 -29.35 11.52 39.18
N LEU A 8 -28.17 11.76 39.77
CA LEU A 8 -26.89 11.76 39.05
C LEU A 8 -26.37 10.33 38.96
N ASN A 9 -27.12 9.43 38.29
CA ASN A 9 -26.63 8.07 38.02
C ASN A 9 -27.20 7.45 36.75
N ALA A 10 -27.37 8.26 35.69
CA ALA A 10 -27.56 7.71 34.35
C ALA A 10 -26.18 7.34 33.78
N GLN A 11 -25.85 6.04 33.77
CA GLN A 11 -24.73 5.58 32.93
C GLN A 11 -25.07 5.88 31.45
N PRO A 12 -24.11 6.41 30.66
CA PRO A 12 -24.30 6.52 29.23
C PRO A 12 -24.56 5.12 28.63
N PRO A 13 -25.39 5.01 27.59
CA PRO A 13 -25.61 3.74 26.91
C PRO A 13 -24.26 3.16 26.43
N PRO A 14 -24.06 1.84 26.48
CA PRO A 14 -22.83 1.23 25.99
C PRO A 14 -22.63 1.61 24.50
N PRO A 15 -21.39 1.90 24.09
CA PRO A 15 -21.11 2.22 22.69
C PRO A 15 -21.53 1.03 21.81
N PRO A 16 -22.03 1.28 20.59
CA PRO A 16 -22.35 0.20 19.66
C PRO A 16 -21.10 -0.64 19.40
N PRO A 17 -21.22 -1.96 19.24
CA PRO A 17 -20.09 -2.80 18.90
C PRO A 17 -19.52 -2.32 17.57
N ILE A 18 -18.28 -1.83 17.61
CA ILE A 18 -17.52 -1.46 16.42
C ILE A 18 -17.50 -2.67 15.49
N PRO A 19 -17.82 -2.54 14.19
CA PRO A 19 -17.61 -3.61 13.24
C PRO A 19 -16.13 -3.99 13.28
N ARG A 20 -15.82 -5.13 13.93
CA ARG A 20 -14.52 -5.79 13.80
C ARG A 20 -14.45 -6.29 12.36
N SER A 21 -14.03 -5.43 11.45
CA SER A 21 -13.58 -5.80 10.11
C SER A 21 -12.26 -6.54 10.27
N VAL A 22 -12.36 -7.78 10.75
CA VAL A 22 -11.54 -8.94 10.41
C VAL A 22 -10.06 -8.61 10.19
N LEU A 23 -9.36 -8.26 11.26
CA LEU A 23 -7.94 -8.61 11.44
C LEU A 23 -7.86 -10.06 11.95
N VAL A 24 -8.46 -10.99 11.22
CA VAL A 24 -8.33 -12.42 11.48
C VAL A 24 -7.84 -13.07 10.20
N ALA A 25 -6.54 -13.33 10.22
CA ALA A 25 -5.89 -14.41 9.50
C ALA A 25 -6.04 -14.41 7.97
N LEU A 26 -5.22 -13.58 7.34
CA LEU A 26 -4.60 -13.85 6.03
C LEU A 26 -3.67 -15.09 6.13
N GLN A 27 -4.15 -16.24 6.61
CA GLN A 27 -3.34 -17.46 6.82
C GLN A 27 -3.71 -18.61 5.88
N GLY A 28 -4.57 -18.40 4.88
CA GLY A 28 -5.10 -19.49 4.07
C GLY A 28 -5.14 -19.19 2.58
N MET A 29 -4.07 -18.68 1.99
CA MET A 29 -3.91 -18.82 0.54
C MET A 29 -2.87 -19.89 0.29
N GLU A 30 -3.37 -21.13 0.23
CA GLU A 30 -2.69 -22.25 -0.36
C GLU A 30 -2.06 -21.83 -1.67
N PHE A 31 -0.72 -21.88 -1.71
CA PHE A 31 0.07 -21.75 -2.92
C PHE A 31 -0.20 -22.97 -3.80
N VAL A 32 -1.35 -23.00 -4.47
CA VAL A 32 -1.60 -23.95 -5.56
C VAL A 32 -0.72 -23.52 -6.73
N ARG A 33 0.48 -24.11 -6.75
CA ARG A 33 1.28 -24.51 -7.92
C ARG A 33 1.03 -23.68 -9.19
N MET A 34 1.43 -22.42 -9.17
CA MET A 34 1.75 -21.69 -10.39
C MET A 34 3.26 -21.71 -10.55
N ASN A 35 3.72 -22.26 -11.67
CA ASN A 35 5.12 -22.27 -12.07
C ASN A 35 5.75 -20.88 -11.87
N LYS A 36 6.79 -20.85 -11.03
CA LYS A 36 7.58 -19.72 -10.52
C LYS A 36 7.62 -18.49 -11.46
N PRO A 37 6.96 -17.35 -11.12
CA PRO A 37 7.09 -16.10 -11.88
C PRO A 37 8.46 -15.45 -11.65
N PRO A 38 8.90 -14.54 -12.54
CA PRO A 38 10.15 -13.78 -12.40
C PRO A 38 10.30 -13.00 -11.08
N ILE A 39 9.18 -12.78 -10.36
CA ILE A 39 9.09 -12.17 -9.03
C ILE A 39 10.04 -12.83 -8.01
N ASP A 40 10.27 -14.14 -8.11
CA ASP A 40 11.13 -14.83 -7.16
C ASP A 40 12.63 -14.48 -7.31
N LYS A 41 13.04 -13.96 -8.48
CA LYS A 41 14.40 -13.42 -8.65
C LYS A 41 14.52 -12.06 -7.96
N ILE A 42 13.52 -11.20 -8.07
CA ILE A 42 13.50 -9.86 -7.43
C ILE A 42 13.58 -9.97 -5.91
N ARG A 43 12.91 -10.98 -5.32
CA ARG A 43 13.02 -11.29 -3.88
C ARG A 43 14.43 -11.70 -3.43
N LYS A 44 15.22 -12.31 -4.30
CA LYS A 44 16.58 -12.80 -3.99
C LYS A 44 17.62 -11.67 -3.97
N TYR A 45 17.35 -10.54 -4.64
CA TYR A 45 18.30 -9.43 -4.82
C TYR A 45 18.01 -8.19 -3.94
N GLY A 46 17.24 -8.33 -2.85
CA GLY A 46 17.17 -7.28 -1.83
C GLY A 46 15.96 -6.36 -1.86
N ALA A 47 14.86 -6.76 -2.50
CA ALA A 47 13.56 -6.10 -2.31
C ALA A 47 12.95 -6.46 -0.94
N GLU A 48 13.60 -6.03 0.14
CA GLU A 48 13.01 -6.06 1.47
C GLU A 48 11.98 -4.92 1.59
N TYR A 49 10.76 -5.23 1.15
CA TYR A 49 9.47 -4.69 1.59
C TYR A 49 9.38 -3.19 1.92
N PHE A 50 8.88 -2.40 0.96
CA PHE A 50 8.29 -1.09 1.25
C PHE A 50 7.02 -1.27 2.09
N ARG A 51 7.11 -1.04 3.41
CA ARG A 51 5.96 -0.90 4.31
C ARG A 51 5.74 0.59 4.53
N ALA A 52 4.85 1.19 3.75
CA ALA A 52 4.48 2.59 3.90
C ALA A 52 3.66 2.79 5.18
N ASN A 53 4.29 3.23 6.27
CA ASN A 53 3.61 3.88 7.38
C ASN A 53 3.26 5.31 6.97
N MET A 54 2.14 5.84 7.47
CA MET A 54 1.69 7.21 7.16
C MET A 54 2.64 8.33 7.69
N ASP A 55 3.73 7.95 8.36
CA ASP A 55 4.81 8.82 8.87
C ASP A 55 6.13 8.70 8.07
N ASP A 56 6.15 7.97 6.95
CA ASP A 56 7.39 7.76 6.21
C ASP A 56 7.87 9.03 5.48
N GLU A 57 9.12 9.41 5.76
CA GLU A 57 9.84 10.53 5.16
C GLU A 57 9.83 10.46 3.62
N PRO A 58 9.70 11.61 2.93
CA PRO A 58 9.85 11.69 1.46
C PRO A 58 11.12 10.99 0.97
N ASP A 59 12.19 11.05 1.78
CA ASP A 59 13.47 10.38 1.56
C ASP A 59 13.35 8.86 1.34
N ARG A 60 12.35 8.19 1.94
CA ARG A 60 12.14 6.73 1.77
C ARG A 60 11.50 6.38 0.43
N ALA A 61 10.57 7.21 -0.04
CA ALA A 61 9.91 7.01 -1.34
C ALA A 61 10.90 7.29 -2.48
N GLU A 62 11.66 8.40 -2.36
CA GLU A 62 12.71 8.76 -3.31
C GLU A 62 13.80 7.68 -3.37
N PHE A 63 14.32 7.24 -2.22
CA PHE A 63 15.31 6.17 -2.17
C PHE A 63 14.80 4.85 -2.77
N TRP A 64 13.55 4.47 -2.48
CA TRP A 64 12.94 3.28 -3.09
C TRP A 64 12.87 3.40 -4.61
N LEU A 65 12.50 4.58 -5.12
CA LEU A 65 12.41 4.84 -6.56
C LEU A 65 13.78 4.78 -7.22
N GLU A 66 14.81 5.38 -6.61
CA GLU A 66 16.20 5.33 -7.09
C GLU A 66 16.72 3.89 -7.19
N ILE A 67 16.49 3.08 -6.16
CA ILE A 67 16.89 1.67 -6.14
C ILE A 67 16.15 0.90 -7.24
N SER A 68 14.85 1.14 -7.39
CA SER A 68 14.03 0.48 -8.40
C SER A 68 14.49 0.83 -9.82
N ILE A 69 14.81 2.10 -10.09
CA ILE A 69 15.36 2.55 -11.38
C ILE A 69 16.66 1.81 -11.70
N ARG A 70 17.59 1.74 -10.74
CA ARG A 70 18.87 1.05 -10.93
C ARG A 70 18.68 -0.43 -11.23
N VAL A 71 17.82 -1.11 -10.48
CA VAL A 71 17.53 -2.54 -10.69
C VAL A 71 16.90 -2.77 -12.06
N PHE A 72 15.98 -1.90 -12.50
CA PHE A 72 15.34 -2.04 -13.80
C PHE A 72 16.29 -1.76 -14.97
N ASP A 73 17.21 -0.81 -14.82
CA ASP A 73 18.28 -0.55 -15.78
C ASP A 73 19.22 -1.77 -15.92
N GLU A 74 19.66 -2.34 -14.79
CA GLU A 74 20.50 -3.55 -14.77
C GLU A 74 19.79 -4.76 -15.40
N LEU A 75 18.48 -4.88 -15.23
CA LEU A 75 17.65 -5.91 -15.86
C LEU A 75 17.27 -5.59 -17.31
N SER A 76 17.65 -4.42 -17.83
CA SER A 76 17.28 -3.94 -19.17
C SER A 76 15.77 -3.96 -19.43
N CYS A 77 14.98 -3.59 -18.42
CA CYS A 77 13.53 -3.52 -18.54
C CYS A 77 13.10 -2.39 -19.49
N THR A 78 12.10 -2.66 -20.32
CA THR A 78 11.43 -1.62 -21.10
C THR A 78 10.58 -0.73 -20.19
N PRO A 79 10.29 0.53 -20.56
CA PRO A 79 9.45 1.43 -19.74
C PRO A 79 8.10 0.81 -19.34
N ASP A 80 7.45 0.07 -20.25
CA ASP A 80 6.19 -0.64 -19.96
C ASP A 80 6.35 -1.76 -18.93
N GLU A 81 7.49 -2.46 -18.92
CA GLU A 81 7.81 -3.48 -17.93
C GLU A 81 8.15 -2.84 -16.57
N CYS A 82 8.96 -1.77 -16.56
CA CYS A 82 9.29 -1.01 -15.35
C CYS A 82 8.03 -0.54 -14.63
N LEU A 83 7.10 0.08 -15.36
CA LEU A 83 5.85 0.58 -14.81
C LEU A 83 5.01 -0.55 -14.20
N LYS A 84 4.81 -1.66 -14.92
CA LYS A 84 4.06 -2.81 -14.41
C LYS A 84 4.72 -3.42 -13.16
N CYS A 85 6.05 -3.53 -13.16
CA CYS A 85 6.82 -4.04 -12.03
C CYS A 85 6.73 -3.12 -10.82
N ALA A 86 6.95 -1.81 -10.99
CA ALA A 86 6.88 -0.83 -9.90
C ALA A 86 5.49 -0.82 -9.24
N ILE A 87 4.41 -0.76 -10.04
CA ILE A 87 3.03 -0.82 -9.53
C ILE A 87 2.78 -2.10 -8.74
N SER A 88 3.31 -3.24 -9.22
CA SER A 88 3.17 -4.54 -8.54
C SER A 88 3.96 -4.64 -7.23
N LEU A 89 4.97 -3.78 -7.05
CA LEU A 89 5.79 -3.71 -5.84
C LEU A 89 5.22 -2.76 -4.78
N LEU A 90 4.35 -1.82 -5.18
CA LEU A 90 3.68 -0.91 -4.25
C LEU A 90 2.82 -1.67 -3.23
N ARG A 91 2.75 -1.13 -2.02
CA ARG A 91 1.97 -1.69 -0.91
C ARG A 91 1.15 -0.61 -0.23
N ASP A 92 0.06 -1.06 0.42
CA ASP A 92 -0.75 -0.28 1.34
C ASP A 92 -1.07 1.13 0.79
N SER A 93 -0.66 2.17 1.52
CA SER A 93 -0.91 3.58 1.19
C SER A 93 -0.39 4.00 -0.18
N ALA A 94 0.79 3.53 -0.60
CA ALA A 94 1.36 3.89 -1.89
C ALA A 94 0.58 3.27 -3.05
N TYR A 95 0.11 2.03 -2.90
CA TYR A 95 -0.74 1.39 -3.91
C TYR A 95 -2.10 2.09 -4.01
N HIS A 96 -2.72 2.45 -2.88
CA HIS A 96 -3.99 3.17 -2.88
C HIS A 96 -3.87 4.58 -3.48
N TRP A 97 -2.80 5.31 -3.13
CA TRP A 97 -2.50 6.61 -3.70
C TRP A 97 -2.33 6.51 -5.23
N TRP A 98 -1.51 5.55 -5.71
CA TRP A 98 -1.30 5.36 -7.14
C TRP A 98 -2.60 5.06 -7.89
N ASN A 99 -3.45 4.16 -7.37
CA ASN A 99 -4.75 3.86 -7.97
C ASN A 99 -5.68 5.09 -8.03
N THR A 100 -5.63 5.94 -7.01
CA THR A 100 -6.41 7.18 -6.97
C THR A 100 -5.91 8.15 -8.03
N LEU A 101 -4.58 8.31 -8.16
CA LEU A 101 -3.98 9.18 -9.17
C LEU A 101 -4.33 8.73 -10.60
N VAL A 102 -4.17 7.45 -10.92
CA VAL A 102 -4.49 6.95 -12.27
C VAL A 102 -5.99 6.96 -12.58
N SER A 103 -6.86 7.07 -11.56
CA SER A 103 -8.31 7.23 -11.79
C SER A 103 -8.69 8.62 -12.33
N VAL A 104 -7.84 9.63 -12.09
CA VAL A 104 -8.07 11.02 -12.53
C VAL A 104 -7.17 11.43 -13.70
N VAL A 105 -6.24 10.57 -14.11
CA VAL A 105 -5.31 10.80 -15.22
C VAL A 105 -5.71 9.96 -16.44
N PRO A 106 -5.73 10.51 -17.67
CA PRO A 106 -5.98 9.74 -18.88
C PRO A 106 -5.00 8.58 -19.01
N ARG A 107 -5.50 7.40 -19.42
CA ARG A 107 -4.70 6.17 -19.48
C ARG A 107 -3.46 6.32 -20.35
N GLU A 108 -3.53 7.10 -21.42
CA GLU A 108 -2.45 7.35 -22.36
C GLU A 108 -1.28 8.13 -21.73
N ARG A 109 -1.53 8.82 -20.60
CA ARG A 109 -0.51 9.57 -19.86
C ARG A 109 0.15 8.75 -18.76
N VAL A 110 -0.37 7.56 -18.44
CA VAL A 110 0.18 6.69 -17.40
C VAL A 110 1.37 5.93 -17.98
N THR A 111 2.54 6.58 -17.97
CA THR A 111 3.82 6.03 -18.45
C THR A 111 4.81 5.85 -17.29
N TRP A 112 5.94 5.19 -17.54
CA TRP A 112 7.04 5.10 -16.57
C TRP A 112 7.57 6.48 -16.15
N GLU A 113 7.75 7.38 -17.12
CA GLU A 113 8.20 8.76 -16.85
C GLU A 113 7.20 9.53 -15.97
N PHE A 114 5.90 9.32 -16.19
CA PHE A 114 4.85 9.87 -15.34
C PHE A 114 4.93 9.31 -13.91
N PHE A 115 5.13 7.99 -13.77
CA PHE A 115 5.33 7.35 -12.47
C PHE A 115 6.52 7.95 -11.72
N GLN A 116 7.68 8.06 -12.37
CA GLN A 116 8.90 8.60 -11.75
C GLN A 116 8.75 10.06 -11.28
N LYS A 117 7.91 10.84 -11.96
CA LYS A 117 7.72 12.25 -11.64
C LYS A 117 6.77 12.47 -10.45
N GLU A 118 5.73 11.65 -10.37
CA GLU A 118 4.64 11.86 -9.40
C GLU A 118 4.85 11.06 -8.10
N PHE A 119 5.52 9.91 -8.17
CA PHE A 119 5.79 9.04 -7.03
C PHE A 119 6.87 9.62 -6.10
#